data_AF-F1LE50-F1
#
_entry.id   AF-F1LE50-F1
#
_cell.length_a   1.000
_cell.length_b   1.000
_cell.length_c   1.000
_cell.angle_alpha   90.00
_cell.angle_beta   90.00
_cell.angle_gamma   90.00
#
_symmetry.space_group_name_H-M   'P 1'
#
loop_
_entity.id
_entity.type
_entity.pdbx_description
1 polymer ?
#
loop_
_entity_poly.entity_id
_entity_poly.type
_entity_poly.pdbx_seq_one_letter_code
_entity_poly.pdbx_strand_id
1 'polypeptide(L)'
;MASCSTSAPNVASTTGNVAKQFVRTRAYYQPPSTNIPVPSSNTKQFSRLCLGGEIVQVPSAIVQQEGLFRAVVTKEAFRSLSVEAQTYLKRFLPKYEGAEKEEERILDAVFTADPNFYFGNPLGKVHSKIRCGWFNPERPSDQVQLRDNRRVLYDHYIRYYHISLLKKLLVSRRCLVEQATNRAIHSDGPVNQ
;
A
#
# COMPACT_ATOMS: atom_id res chain seq x y z
N MET A 1 46.13 36.43 -19.20
CA MET A 1 45.41 37.38 -20.06
C MET A 1 45.54 36.92 -21.50
N ALA A 2 44.45 36.46 -22.10
CA ALA A 2 44.24 36.41 -23.55
C ALA A 2 42.75 36.13 -23.79
N SER A 3 42.06 37.17 -24.21
CA SER A 3 40.66 37.26 -24.61
C SER A 3 40.51 36.82 -26.07
N CYS A 4 39.46 36.06 -26.39
CA CYS A 4 39.00 35.95 -27.78
C CYS A 4 37.47 35.86 -27.82
N SER A 5 36.91 36.73 -28.64
CA SER A 5 35.51 37.16 -28.69
C SER A 5 34.67 36.41 -29.73
N THR A 6 33.40 36.34 -29.37
CA THR A 6 32.16 35.89 -30.03
C THR A 6 32.02 36.08 -31.55
N SER A 7 31.48 35.06 -32.22
CA SER A 7 30.49 35.22 -33.30
C SER A 7 29.60 33.96 -33.39
N ALA A 8 28.28 34.14 -33.23
CA ALA A 8 27.27 33.07 -33.31
C ALA A 8 26.66 32.98 -34.72
N PRO A 9 26.19 31.80 -35.15
CA PRO A 9 25.12 31.70 -36.14
C PRO A 9 23.78 31.29 -35.49
N ASN A 10 22.76 32.08 -35.80
CA ASN A 10 21.34 31.79 -35.57
C ASN A 10 20.91 30.54 -36.35
N VAL A 11 20.36 29.53 -35.66
CA VAL A 11 19.49 28.53 -36.29
C VAL A 11 18.27 28.33 -35.40
N ALA A 12 17.11 28.50 -36.04
CA ALA A 12 15.80 28.64 -35.45
C ALA A 12 15.36 27.43 -34.60
N SER A 13 14.78 27.74 -33.46
CA SER A 13 14.13 26.82 -32.53
C SER A 13 12.67 26.63 -32.96
N THR A 14 12.35 25.50 -33.57
CA THR A 14 10.96 25.06 -33.73
C THR A 14 10.57 24.23 -32.51
N THR A 15 10.19 24.90 -31.42
CA THR A 15 9.53 24.25 -30.29
C THR A 15 8.07 24.01 -30.64
N GLY A 16 7.76 22.82 -31.15
CA GLY A 16 6.39 22.31 -31.17
C GLY A 16 5.93 21.98 -29.74
N ASN A 17 5.48 23.00 -29.00
CA ASN A 17 4.80 22.83 -27.73
C ASN A 17 3.41 22.25 -27.97
N VAL A 18 3.31 20.93 -28.13
CA VAL A 18 2.02 20.24 -27.95
C VAL A 18 1.84 20.07 -26.46
N ALA A 19 1.26 21.08 -25.82
CA ALA A 19 0.73 20.96 -24.48
C ALA A 19 -0.33 19.84 -24.51
N LYS A 20 0.05 18.63 -24.10
CA LYS A 20 -0.91 17.59 -23.73
C LYS A 20 -1.61 18.09 -22.48
N GLN A 21 -2.72 18.80 -22.70
CA GLN A 21 -3.62 19.26 -21.66
C GLN A 21 -4.19 18.01 -21.00
N PHE A 22 -3.54 17.57 -19.93
CA PHE A 22 -4.04 16.50 -19.09
C PHE A 22 -5.27 17.09 -18.38
N VAL A 23 -6.45 16.87 -18.98
CA VAL A 23 -7.73 17.19 -18.37
C VAL A 23 -7.85 16.29 -17.13
N ARG A 24 -7.35 16.77 -16.00
CA ARG A 24 -7.76 16.28 -14.69
C ARG A 24 -9.23 16.60 -14.57
N THR A 25 -10.08 15.64 -14.90
CA THR A 25 -11.43 15.61 -14.33
C THR A 25 -11.26 15.49 -12.82
N ARG A 26 -11.18 16.63 -12.15
CA ARG A 26 -11.44 16.72 -10.71
C ARG A 26 -12.89 16.29 -10.54
N ALA A 27 -13.12 15.01 -10.30
CA ALA A 27 -14.30 14.59 -9.55
C ALA A 27 -14.10 15.17 -8.15
N TYR A 28 -14.54 16.41 -7.94
CA TYR A 28 -14.65 16.96 -6.60
C TYR A 28 -15.62 16.06 -5.86
N TYR A 29 -15.16 15.48 -4.76
CA TYR A 29 -16.03 14.97 -3.73
C TYR A 29 -16.96 16.13 -3.33
N GLN A 30 -18.21 16.09 -3.77
CA GLN A 30 -19.23 17.00 -3.24
C GLN A 30 -19.52 16.53 -1.81
N PRO A 31 -19.31 17.36 -0.79
CA PRO A 31 -19.82 17.04 0.54
C PRO A 31 -21.35 16.96 0.43
N PRO A 32 -22.00 15.92 0.98
CA PRO A 32 -23.45 15.82 0.95
C PRO A 32 -24.06 17.05 1.63
N SER A 33 -25.00 17.71 0.96
CA SER A 33 -25.78 18.79 1.55
C SER A 33 -26.46 18.26 2.81
N THR A 34 -26.18 18.88 3.95
CA THR A 34 -26.85 18.62 5.23
C THR A 34 -28.32 19.05 5.15
N ASN A 35 -29.14 18.17 4.58
CA ASN A 35 -30.56 18.06 4.88
C ASN A 35 -30.77 16.61 5.29
N ILE A 36 -30.50 16.31 6.55
CA ILE A 36 -30.86 15.01 7.14
C ILE A 36 -32.28 15.17 7.67
N PRO A 37 -33.31 14.54 7.08
CA PRO A 37 -34.53 14.26 7.81
C PRO A 37 -34.12 13.32 8.94
N VAL A 38 -34.25 13.76 10.19
CA VAL A 38 -34.07 12.90 11.36
C VAL A 38 -35.17 11.84 11.31
N PRO A 39 -34.89 10.55 11.05
CA PRO A 39 -35.89 9.52 11.19
C PRO A 39 -35.83 9.04 12.64
N SER A 40 -36.62 9.70 13.49
CA SER A 40 -37.05 9.11 14.74
C SER A 40 -37.98 7.94 14.43
N SER A 41 -37.46 6.70 14.41
CA SER A 41 -38.14 5.48 14.87
C SER A 41 -37.44 4.21 14.34
N ASN A 42 -36.83 3.46 15.26
CA ASN A 42 -36.85 1.99 15.37
C ASN A 42 -36.96 1.13 14.10
N THR A 43 -36.20 1.42 13.05
CA THR A 43 -36.01 0.52 11.91
C THR A 43 -34.78 -0.34 12.17
N LYS A 44 -34.92 -1.67 12.05
CA LYS A 44 -33.79 -2.61 12.06
C LYS A 44 -32.88 -2.25 10.88
N GLN A 45 -31.95 -1.34 11.08
CA GLN A 45 -31.09 -0.82 10.03
C GLN A 45 -30.12 -1.94 9.63
N PHE A 46 -30.07 -2.27 8.34
CA PHE A 46 -29.11 -3.19 7.76
C PHE A 46 -28.08 -2.42 6.94
N SER A 47 -26.83 -2.85 7.04
CA SER A 47 -25.70 -2.35 6.26
C SER A 47 -25.37 -3.35 5.14
N ARG A 48 -25.13 -2.84 3.93
CA ARG A 48 -24.70 -3.65 2.78
C ARG A 48 -23.18 -3.75 2.77
N LEU A 49 -22.64 -4.96 2.78
CA LEU A 49 -21.21 -5.25 2.73
C LEU A 49 -20.88 -6.10 1.51
N CYS A 50 -19.84 -5.76 0.76
CA CYS A 50 -19.30 -6.56 -0.32
C CYS A 50 -18.19 -7.48 0.22
N LEU A 51 -18.49 -8.77 0.36
CA LEU A 51 -17.58 -9.79 0.88
C LEU A 51 -17.33 -10.82 -0.22
N GLY A 52 -16.07 -10.96 -0.67
CA GLY A 52 -15.73 -11.96 -1.69
C GLY A 52 -16.39 -11.77 -3.06
N GLY A 53 -16.93 -10.57 -3.34
CA GLY A 53 -17.69 -10.28 -4.56
C GLY A 53 -19.20 -10.35 -4.40
N GLU A 54 -19.69 -10.82 -3.25
CA GLU A 54 -21.13 -10.90 -2.95
C GLU A 54 -21.57 -9.78 -2.01
N ILE A 55 -22.78 -9.26 -2.22
CA ILE A 55 -23.36 -8.22 -1.36
C ILE A 55 -24.22 -8.88 -0.28
N VAL A 56 -23.76 -8.78 0.96
CA VAL A 56 -24.42 -9.34 2.14
C VAL A 56 -25.05 -8.20 2.96
N GLN A 57 -26.27 -8.41 3.44
CA GLN A 57 -26.94 -7.49 4.37
C GLN A 57 -26.71 -7.95 5.81
N VAL A 58 -26.10 -7.09 6.62
CA VAL A 58 -25.78 -7.36 8.03
C VAL A 58 -26.45 -6.32 8.91
N PRO A 59 -27.05 -6.68 10.05
CA PRO A 59 -27.57 -5.70 11.01
C PRO A 59 -26.53 -4.63 11.34
N SER A 60 -26.89 -3.35 11.20
CA SER A 60 -25.97 -2.22 11.39
C SER A 60 -25.39 -2.17 12.81
N ALA A 61 -26.08 -2.73 13.81
CA ALA A 61 -25.57 -2.87 15.17
C ALA A 61 -24.28 -3.71 15.23
N ILE A 62 -24.18 -4.79 14.44
CA ILE A 62 -22.99 -5.65 14.36
C ILE A 62 -21.81 -4.91 13.70
N VAL A 63 -22.10 -3.99 12.78
CA VAL A 63 -21.08 -3.16 12.11
C VAL A 63 -20.56 -2.05 13.03
N GLN A 64 -21.38 -1.57 13.96
CA GLN A 64 -21.04 -0.46 14.85
C GLN A 64 -20.36 -0.91 16.15
N GLN A 65 -20.77 -2.07 16.69
CA GLN A 65 -20.32 -2.56 17.99
C GLN A 65 -19.50 -3.85 17.87
N GLU A 66 -18.23 -3.79 18.26
CA GLU A 66 -17.32 -4.95 18.20
C GLU A 66 -17.78 -6.10 19.11
N GLY A 67 -18.35 -5.77 20.27
CA GLY A 67 -18.86 -6.79 21.21
C GLY A 67 -19.96 -7.65 20.59
N LEU A 68 -20.89 -7.05 19.84
CA LEU A 68 -21.93 -7.79 19.12
C LEU A 68 -21.36 -8.62 17.99
N PHE A 69 -20.39 -8.08 17.24
CA PHE A 69 -19.68 -8.83 16.21
C PHE A 69 -19.00 -10.09 16.79
N ARG A 70 -18.30 -9.95 17.92
CA ARG A 70 -17.64 -11.07 18.61
C ARG A 70 -18.63 -12.07 19.21
N ALA A 71 -19.80 -11.62 19.63
CA ALA A 71 -20.84 -12.51 20.15
C ALA A 71 -21.45 -13.39 19.04
N VAL A 72 -21.46 -12.92 17.79
CA VAL A 72 -21.97 -13.67 16.63
C VAL A 72 -20.87 -14.56 16.03
N VAL A 73 -19.65 -14.04 15.93
CA VAL A 73 -18.52 -14.76 15.31
C VAL A 73 -17.70 -15.46 16.40
N THR A 74 -18.20 -16.62 16.84
CA THR A 74 -17.60 -17.43 17.92
C THR A 74 -17.10 -18.78 17.42
N LYS A 75 -16.26 -19.43 18.24
CA LYS A 75 -15.83 -20.82 18.04
C LYS A 75 -17.03 -21.79 17.99
N GLU A 76 -18.07 -21.51 18.79
CA GLU A 76 -19.30 -22.30 18.79
C GLU A 76 -20.09 -22.14 17.49
N ALA A 77 -20.21 -20.91 16.97
CA ALA A 77 -20.83 -20.65 15.68
C ALA A 77 -20.10 -21.40 14.57
N PHE A 78 -18.77 -21.44 14.59
CA PHE A 78 -17.98 -22.25 13.65
C PHE A 78 -18.32 -23.75 13.73
N ARG A 79 -18.47 -24.29 14.95
CA ARG A 79 -18.83 -25.71 15.16
C ARG A 79 -20.26 -26.06 14.76
N SER A 80 -21.17 -25.09 14.77
CA SER A 80 -22.55 -25.29 14.31
C SER A 80 -22.71 -25.36 12.78
N LEU A 81 -21.65 -25.05 12.01
CA LEU A 81 -21.67 -25.13 10.55
C LEU A 81 -21.63 -26.59 10.06
N SER A 82 -22.03 -26.82 8.81
CA SER A 82 -21.91 -28.13 8.16
C SER A 82 -20.45 -28.58 8.09
N VAL A 83 -20.22 -29.90 8.07
CA VAL A 83 -18.87 -30.49 7.98
C VAL A 83 -18.13 -29.99 6.73
N GLU A 84 -18.84 -29.82 5.62
CA GLU A 84 -18.30 -29.27 4.38
C GLU A 84 -17.84 -27.82 4.53
N ALA A 85 -18.67 -26.97 5.16
CA ALA A 85 -18.34 -25.58 5.41
C ALA A 85 -17.16 -25.44 6.38
N GLN A 86 -17.11 -26.25 7.43
CA GLN A 86 -15.96 -26.31 8.34
C GLN A 86 -14.69 -26.71 7.59
N THR A 87 -14.76 -27.76 6.77
CA THR A 87 -13.61 -28.23 5.98
C THR A 87 -13.13 -27.17 4.98
N TYR A 88 -14.06 -26.43 4.37
CA TYR A 88 -13.73 -25.31 3.50
C TYR A 88 -13.01 -24.18 4.27
N LEU A 89 -13.55 -23.76 5.41
CA LEU A 89 -12.97 -22.71 6.24
C LEU A 89 -11.59 -23.08 6.81
N LYS A 90 -11.38 -24.35 7.16
CA LYS A 90 -10.07 -24.87 7.61
C LYS A 90 -8.95 -24.64 6.59
N ARG A 91 -9.26 -24.51 5.30
CA ARG A 91 -8.25 -24.24 4.25
C ARG A 91 -7.56 -22.88 4.40
N PHE A 92 -8.21 -21.92 5.07
CA PHE A 92 -7.67 -20.58 5.33
C PHE A 92 -6.89 -20.48 6.64
N LEU A 93 -6.88 -21.55 7.46
CA LEU A 93 -6.06 -21.59 8.67
C LEU A 93 -4.58 -21.83 8.33
N PRO A 94 -3.65 -21.41 9.20
CA PRO A 94 -2.23 -21.68 9.02
C PRO A 94 -1.94 -23.17 8.87
N LYS A 95 -1.19 -23.55 7.82
CA LYS A 95 -0.76 -24.93 7.58
C LYS A 95 0.73 -25.05 7.92
N TYR A 96 1.04 -25.89 8.90
CA TYR A 96 2.39 -26.26 9.30
C TYR A 96 2.43 -27.74 9.71
N GLU A 97 3.62 -28.32 9.83
CA GLU A 97 3.75 -29.72 10.25
C GLU A 97 3.18 -29.90 11.67
N GLY A 98 2.18 -30.78 11.81
CA GLY A 98 1.47 -30.98 13.07
C GLY A 98 0.23 -30.10 13.28
N ALA A 99 -0.12 -29.21 12.33
CA ALA A 99 -1.30 -28.35 12.44
C ALA A 99 -2.61 -29.13 12.63
N GLU A 100 -2.75 -30.33 12.03
CA GLU A 100 -3.94 -31.17 12.22
C GLU A 100 -4.10 -31.66 13.67
N LYS A 101 -2.98 -31.90 14.37
CA LYS A 101 -3.00 -32.32 15.78
C LYS A 101 -3.27 -31.16 16.74
N GLU A 102 -2.97 -29.93 16.30
CA GLU A 102 -3.14 -28.70 17.09
C GLU A 102 -4.34 -27.86 16.63
N GLU A 103 -5.25 -28.42 15.83
CA GLU A 103 -6.38 -27.69 15.25
C GLU A 103 -7.16 -26.91 16.32
N GLU A 104 -7.41 -27.55 17.46
CA GLU A 104 -8.15 -26.95 18.57
C GLU A 104 -7.45 -25.70 19.14
N ARG A 105 -6.11 -25.73 19.23
CA ARG A 105 -5.29 -24.59 19.68
C ARG A 105 -5.32 -23.46 18.67
N ILE A 106 -5.31 -23.80 17.38
CA ILE A 106 -5.41 -22.81 16.29
C ILE A 106 -6.78 -22.13 16.36
N LEU A 107 -7.86 -22.89 16.55
CA LEU A 107 -9.20 -22.33 16.71
C LEU A 107 -9.30 -21.43 17.95
N ASP A 108 -8.74 -21.86 19.09
CA ASP A 108 -8.68 -21.02 20.28
C ASP A 108 -7.94 -19.71 20.01
N ALA A 109 -6.81 -19.75 19.32
CA ALA A 109 -6.04 -18.57 18.92
C ALA A 109 -6.81 -17.63 17.98
N VAL A 110 -7.60 -18.17 17.03
CA VAL A 110 -8.41 -17.39 16.09
C VAL A 110 -9.53 -16.62 16.80
N PHE A 111 -10.22 -17.28 17.74
CA PHE A 111 -11.35 -16.70 18.48
C PHE A 111 -10.96 -16.11 19.83
N THR A 112 -9.65 -15.94 20.08
CA THR A 112 -9.11 -15.37 21.31
C THR A 112 -9.64 -13.95 21.54
N ALA A 113 -9.86 -13.60 22.81
CA ALA A 113 -10.26 -12.26 23.23
C ALA A 113 -9.07 -11.28 23.34
N ASP A 114 -7.84 -11.78 23.39
CA ASP A 114 -6.63 -10.98 23.58
C ASP A 114 -6.50 -9.92 22.47
N PRO A 115 -6.42 -8.64 22.83
CA PRO A 115 -6.36 -7.55 21.86
C PRO A 115 -5.01 -7.51 21.12
N ASN A 116 -3.94 -8.05 21.71
CA ASN A 116 -2.56 -7.93 21.19
C ASN A 116 -2.04 -9.18 20.44
N PHE A 117 -2.92 -10.11 20.07
CA PHE A 117 -2.52 -11.30 19.29
C PHE A 117 -1.92 -10.90 17.93
N TYR A 118 -0.63 -11.20 17.69
CA TYR A 118 0.10 -10.90 16.44
C TYR A 118 -0.19 -9.51 15.85
N PHE A 119 0.28 -8.46 16.55
CA PHE A 119 0.09 -7.06 16.16
C PHE A 119 -1.38 -6.64 16.07
N GLY A 120 -2.22 -7.16 16.97
CA GLY A 120 -3.63 -6.82 17.05
C GLY A 120 -4.53 -7.98 16.62
N ASN A 121 -5.56 -8.23 17.42
CA ASN A 121 -6.50 -9.32 17.23
C ASN A 121 -7.11 -9.35 15.82
N PRO A 122 -7.15 -10.51 15.13
CA PRO A 122 -7.66 -10.62 13.76
C PRO A 122 -9.14 -10.22 13.65
N LEU A 123 -9.99 -10.62 14.61
CA LEU A 123 -11.41 -10.26 14.62
C LEU A 123 -11.60 -8.75 14.84
N GLY A 124 -10.79 -8.15 15.72
CA GLY A 124 -10.79 -6.70 15.93
C GLY A 124 -10.37 -5.92 14.69
N LYS A 125 -9.34 -6.42 13.97
CA LYS A 125 -8.90 -5.85 12.68
C LYS A 125 -9.99 -5.95 11.61
N VAL A 126 -10.66 -7.10 11.50
CA VAL A 126 -11.77 -7.28 10.55
C VAL A 126 -12.91 -6.32 10.87
N HIS A 127 -13.36 -6.27 12.14
CA HIS A 127 -14.40 -5.34 12.57
C HIS A 127 -14.02 -3.88 12.29
N SER A 128 -12.78 -3.48 12.61
CA SER A 128 -12.29 -2.14 12.30
C SER A 128 -12.33 -1.83 10.80
N LYS A 129 -11.98 -2.79 9.93
CA LYS A 129 -12.09 -2.62 8.47
C LYS A 129 -13.55 -2.47 8.02
N ILE A 130 -14.46 -3.26 8.58
CA ILE A 130 -15.90 -3.15 8.31
C ILE A 130 -16.39 -1.75 8.70
N ARG A 131 -16.09 -1.30 9.92
CA ARG A 131 -16.46 0.03 10.42
C ARG A 131 -15.88 1.17 9.58
N CYS A 132 -14.66 1.03 9.08
CA CYS A 132 -14.02 2.01 8.20
C CYS A 132 -14.53 1.96 6.73
N GLY A 133 -15.53 1.13 6.42
CA GLY A 133 -16.15 1.08 5.10
C GLY A 133 -15.28 0.43 4.01
N TRP A 134 -14.34 -0.45 4.40
CA TRP A 134 -13.49 -1.16 3.45
C TRP A 134 -14.27 -2.12 2.55
N PHE A 135 -15.41 -2.60 3.03
CA PHE A 135 -16.29 -3.53 2.31
C PHE A 135 -17.53 -2.82 1.74
N ASN A 136 -17.48 -1.51 1.52
CA ASN A 136 -18.61 -0.79 0.95
C ASN A 136 -18.75 -1.13 -0.55
N PRO A 137 -19.89 -1.67 -1.03
CA PRO A 137 -20.08 -2.01 -2.45
C PRO A 137 -19.99 -0.79 -3.38
N GLU A 138 -20.36 0.40 -2.89
CA GLU A 138 -20.38 1.62 -3.69
C GLU A 138 -19.00 2.30 -3.76
N ARG A 139 -18.01 1.79 -3.01
CA ARG A 139 -16.66 2.33 -2.99
C ARG A 139 -15.72 1.41 -3.78
N PRO A 140 -15.21 1.84 -4.94
CA PRO A 140 -14.10 1.15 -5.59
C PRO A 140 -12.93 1.09 -4.61
N SER A 141 -12.17 -0.01 -4.60
CA SER A 141 -11.03 -0.13 -3.70
C SER A 141 -9.91 0.83 -4.13
N ASP A 142 -9.94 2.06 -3.60
CA ASP A 142 -8.89 3.09 -3.77
C ASP A 142 -7.51 2.51 -3.43
N GLN A 143 -7.48 1.52 -2.54
CA GLN A 143 -6.28 0.77 -2.15
C GLN A 143 -5.58 0.09 -3.32
N VAL A 144 -6.32 -0.55 -4.23
CA VAL A 144 -5.73 -1.25 -5.38
C VAL A 144 -5.05 -0.24 -6.28
N GLN A 145 -5.76 0.84 -6.61
CA GLN A 145 -5.21 1.92 -7.42
C GLN A 145 -3.99 2.56 -6.76
N LEU A 146 -4.06 2.89 -5.46
CA LEU A 146 -2.94 3.47 -4.73
C LEU A 146 -1.74 2.52 -4.67
N ARG A 147 -1.96 1.22 -4.47
CA ARG A 147 -0.90 0.21 -4.45
C ARG A 147 -0.21 0.13 -5.80
N ASP A 148 -0.98 0.08 -6.89
CA ASP A 148 -0.44 -0.05 -8.24
C ASP A 148 0.33 1.22 -8.65
N ASN A 149 -0.20 2.41 -8.32
CA ASN A 149 0.52 3.67 -8.49
C ASN A 149 1.83 3.72 -7.69
N ARG A 150 1.81 3.29 -6.42
CA ARG A 150 3.01 3.23 -5.57
C ARG A 150 4.05 2.28 -6.14
N ARG A 151 3.63 1.14 -6.69
CA ARG A 151 4.53 0.17 -7.34
C ARG A 151 5.23 0.81 -8.54
N VAL A 152 4.49 1.48 -9.41
CA VAL A 152 5.09 2.19 -10.57
C VAL A 152 6.08 3.25 -10.12
N LEU A 153 5.71 4.09 -9.14
CA LEU A 153 6.61 5.11 -8.60
C LEU A 153 7.88 4.51 -8.01
N TYR A 154 7.76 3.39 -7.30
CA TYR A 154 8.88 2.66 -6.74
C TYR A 154 9.82 2.12 -7.85
N ASP A 155 9.25 1.57 -8.93
CA ASP A 155 10.02 1.06 -10.08
C ASP A 155 10.78 2.18 -10.81
N HIS A 156 10.24 3.40 -10.85
CA HIS A 156 10.96 4.58 -11.36
C HIS A 156 12.05 5.03 -10.39
N TYR A 157 11.73 5.10 -9.10
CA TYR A 157 12.66 5.48 -8.04
C TYR A 157 13.90 4.57 -8.02
N ILE A 158 13.72 3.26 -8.07
CA ILE A 158 14.83 2.31 -7.96
C ILE A 158 15.78 2.40 -9.16
N ARG A 159 15.23 2.58 -10.38
CA ARG A 159 16.04 2.80 -11.59
C ARG A 159 16.85 4.10 -11.49
N TYR A 160 16.20 5.19 -11.09
CA TYR A 160 16.87 6.46 -10.90
C TYR A 160 17.96 6.39 -9.83
N TYR A 161 17.68 5.69 -8.73
CA TYR A 161 18.63 5.46 -7.63
C TYR A 161 19.90 4.77 -8.14
N HIS A 162 19.77 3.66 -8.87
CA HIS A 162 20.92 2.93 -9.40
C HIS A 162 21.73 3.75 -10.42
N ILE A 163 21.07 4.46 -11.34
CA ILE A 163 21.78 5.32 -12.32
C ILE A 163 22.55 6.42 -11.59
N SER A 164 21.93 7.06 -10.60
CA SER A 164 22.55 8.14 -9.83
C SER A 164 23.72 7.62 -8.99
N LEU A 165 23.60 6.43 -8.41
CA LEU A 165 24.66 5.77 -7.67
C LEU A 165 25.86 5.45 -8.58
N LEU A 166 25.62 4.86 -9.76
CA LEU A 166 26.68 4.57 -10.73
C LEU A 166 27.42 5.83 -11.18
N LYS A 167 26.69 6.93 -11.44
CA LYS A 167 27.31 8.22 -11.76
C LYS A 167 28.23 8.71 -10.64
N LYS A 168 27.80 8.64 -9.38
CA LYS A 168 28.62 9.02 -8.22
C LYS A 168 29.88 8.17 -8.11
N LEU A 169 29.75 6.85 -8.28
CA LEU A 169 30.89 5.93 -8.26
C LEU A 169 31.90 6.24 -9.37
N LEU A 170 31.42 6.48 -10.60
CA LEU A 170 32.28 6.77 -11.74
C LEU A 170 33.05 8.09 -11.55
N VAL A 171 32.39 9.13 -11.05
CA VAL A 171 33.05 10.40 -10.70
C VAL A 171 34.09 10.21 -9.62
N SER A 172 33.76 9.46 -8.55
CA SER A 172 34.72 9.20 -7.47
C SER A 172 35.95 8.45 -7.94
N ARG A 173 35.79 7.42 -8.79
CA ARG A 173 36.90 6.66 -9.38
C ARG A 173 37.78 7.56 -10.24
N ARG A 174 37.18 8.38 -11.10
CA ARG A 174 37.92 9.32 -11.95
C ARG A 174 38.75 10.27 -11.11
N CYS A 175 38.17 10.85 -10.06
CA CYS A 175 38.86 11.76 -9.16
C CYS A 175 40.05 11.08 -8.46
N LEU A 176 39.89 9.84 -8.00
CA LEU A 176 40.99 9.06 -7.41
C LEU A 176 42.12 8.75 -8.40
N VAL A 177 41.76 8.39 -9.64
CA VAL A 177 42.75 8.14 -10.70
C VAL A 177 43.51 9.41 -11.04
N GLU A 178 42.83 10.54 -11.22
CA GLU A 178 43.45 11.85 -11.50
C GLU A 178 44.40 12.27 -10.35
N GLN A 179 44.01 12.04 -9.10
CA GLN A 179 44.89 12.30 -7.95
C GLN A 179 46.14 11.40 -7.95
N ALA A 180 46.00 10.11 -8.28
CA ALA A 180 47.12 9.19 -8.34
C ALA A 180 48.08 9.52 -9.48
N THR A 181 47.56 9.84 -10.68
CA THR A 181 48.40 10.26 -11.82
C THR A 181 49.11 11.56 -11.54
N ASN A 182 48.43 12.56 -10.96
CA ASN A 182 49.05 13.84 -10.63
C ASN A 182 50.16 13.67 -9.59
N ARG A 183 50.00 12.79 -8.60
CA ARG A 183 51.05 12.48 -7.61
C ARG A 183 52.26 11.79 -8.25
N ALA A 184 52.04 10.84 -9.17
CA ALA A 184 53.13 10.14 -9.86
C ALA A 184 53.97 11.09 -10.74
N ILE A 185 53.35 12.07 -11.41
CA ILE A 185 54.05 13.06 -12.23
C ILE A 185 54.92 14.00 -11.37
N HIS A 186 54.51 14.28 -10.12
CA HIS A 186 55.28 15.13 -9.20
C HIS A 186 56.41 14.40 -8.46
N SER A 187 56.45 13.06 -8.49
CA SER A 187 57.54 12.27 -7.89
C SER A 187 58.73 11.99 -8.82
N ASP A 188 58.62 12.31 -10.12
CA ASP A 188 59.69 12.15 -11.13
C ASP A 188 60.51 13.44 -11.39
N GLY A 189 60.50 14.39 -10.44
CA GLY A 189 61.41 15.55 -10.49
C GLY A 189 62.87 15.12 -10.30
N PRO A 190 63.85 15.72 -11.03
CA PRO A 190 65.20 15.18 -11.13
C PRO A 190 65.90 15.16 -9.77
N VAL A 191 66.47 14.01 -9.43
CA VAL A 191 67.51 13.89 -8.40
C VAL A 191 68.73 14.64 -8.93
N ASN A 192 68.93 15.88 -8.44
CA ASN A 192 70.15 16.63 -8.69
C ASN A 192 71.34 15.87 -8.07
N GLN A 193 72.21 15.34 -8.93
CA GLN A 193 73.60 14.96 -8.60
C GLN A 193 74.52 16.11 -9.01
#